data_AF-A0A9Q9CZG9-F1
#
_entry.id   AF-A0A9Q9CZG9-F1
#
_cell.length_a   1.000
_cell.length_b   1.000
_cell.length_c   1.000
_cell.angle_alpha   90.00
_cell.angle_beta   90.00
_cell.angle_gamma   90.00
#
_symmetry.space_group_name_H-M   'P 1'
#
loop_
_entity.id
_entity.type
_entity.pdbx_description
1 polymer ?
#
loop_
_entity_poly.entity_id
_entity_poly.type
_entity_poly.pdbx_seq_one_letter_code
_entity_poly.pdbx_strand_id
1 'polypeptide(L)'
;MVEQLDLKAEQCPHVMSIVRTALLRAVEAGFTGQVQIRTIEVSVPEKLQAFVASMDNKVSVQVVTSCKLDETRRAQLLATEDISESQLSRVQSEQFINVEIH
;
A
#
# COMPACT_ATOMS: atom_id res chain seq x y z
N MET A 1 17.56 1.28 3.57
CA MET A 1 16.67 2.38 4.02
C MET A 1 15.23 1.93 3.78
N VAL A 2 14.30 2.26 4.68
CA VAL A 2 12.89 1.88 4.51
C VAL A 2 12.06 3.15 4.31
N GLU A 3 11.40 3.28 3.17
CA GLU A 3 10.40 4.34 2.95
C GLU A 3 9.01 3.81 3.24
N GLN A 4 8.17 4.60 3.91
CA GLN A 4 6.78 4.24 4.19
C GLN A 4 5.84 5.12 3.37
N LEU A 5 4.96 4.50 2.59
CA LEU A 5 3.81 5.14 1.97
C LEU A 5 2.55 4.77 2.75
N ASP A 6 1.95 5.76 3.39
CA ASP A 6 0.64 5.61 4.00
C ASP A 6 -0.46 6.03 3.03
N LEU A 7 -1.22 5.05 2.54
CA LEU A 7 -2.29 5.20 1.55
C LEU A 7 -3.62 4.66 2.09
N LYS A 8 -3.82 4.72 3.42
CA LYS A 8 -5.09 4.34 4.06
C LYS A 8 -6.24 5.29 3.73
N ALA A 9 -5.96 6.57 3.49
CA ALA A 9 -6.97 7.57 3.11
C ALA A 9 -7.38 7.48 1.62
N GLU A 10 -6.59 6.78 0.81
CA GLU A 10 -6.76 6.72 -0.63
C GLU A 10 -7.48 5.42 -1.04
N GLN A 11 -8.27 5.48 -2.11
CA GLN A 11 -8.97 4.31 -2.64
C GLN A 11 -8.46 3.89 -4.02
N CYS A 12 -8.76 2.67 -4.43
CA CYS A 12 -8.56 2.29 -5.83
C CYS A 12 -9.46 3.15 -6.76
N PRO A 13 -8.93 3.68 -7.89
CA PRO A 13 -7.61 3.43 -8.47
C PRO A 13 -6.49 4.39 -8.03
N HIS A 14 -6.77 5.41 -7.21
CA HIS A 14 -5.80 6.42 -6.79
C HIS A 14 -4.59 5.82 -6.05
N VAL A 15 -4.81 4.88 -5.12
CA VAL A 15 -3.73 4.15 -4.42
C VAL A 15 -2.73 3.57 -5.42
N MET A 16 -3.21 2.86 -6.44
CA MET A 16 -2.35 2.26 -7.46
C MET A 16 -1.62 3.30 -8.30
N SER A 17 -2.23 4.45 -8.58
CA SER A 17 -1.55 5.54 -9.29
C SER A 17 -0.37 6.08 -8.48
N ILE A 18 -0.57 6.34 -7.18
CA ILE A 18 0.46 6.85 -6.28
C ILE A 18 1.59 5.83 -6.15
N VAL A 19 1.26 4.56 -5.90
CA VAL A 19 2.25 3.48 -5.78
C VAL A 19 3.07 3.32 -7.05
N ARG A 20 2.44 3.32 -8.23
CA ARG A 20 3.13 3.21 -9.52
C ARG A 20 4.11 4.36 -9.72
N THR A 21 3.66 5.60 -9.48
CA THR A 21 4.53 6.78 -9.62
C THR A 21 5.69 6.74 -8.62
N ALA A 22 5.44 6.36 -7.36
CA ALA A 22 6.48 6.24 -6.34
C ALA A 22 7.53 5.20 -6.72
N LEU A 23 7.11 4.00 -7.14
CA LEU A 23 8.02 2.93 -7.55
C LEU A 23 8.82 3.29 -8.81
N LEU A 24 8.17 3.86 -9.83
CA LEU A 24 8.87 4.29 -11.05
C LEU A 24 9.93 5.34 -10.72
N ARG A 25 9.58 6.36 -9.91
CA ARG A 25 10.54 7.38 -9.48
C ARG A 25 11.68 6.81 -8.65
N ALA A 26 11.41 5.87 -7.76
CA ALA A 26 12.43 5.21 -6.96
C ALA A 26 13.41 4.43 -7.85
N VAL A 27 12.91 3.67 -8.83
CA VAL A 27 13.74 2.94 -9.80
C VAL A 27 14.54 3.90 -10.69
N GLU A 28 13.91 4.96 -11.21
CA GLU A 28 14.59 6.00 -12.02
C GLU A 28 15.66 6.75 -11.24
N ALA A 29 15.44 6.99 -9.94
CA ALA A 29 16.42 7.58 -9.03
C ALA A 29 17.53 6.62 -8.60
N GLY A 30 17.44 5.33 -8.95
CA GLY A 30 18.39 4.29 -8.52
C GLY A 30 18.31 3.97 -7.02
N PHE A 31 17.14 4.19 -6.40
CA PHE A 31 16.92 3.83 -5.00
C PHE A 31 16.98 2.32 -4.83
N THR A 32 17.78 1.86 -3.88
CA THR A 32 17.87 0.45 -3.48
C THR A 32 17.48 0.33 -2.01
N GLY A 33 16.51 -0.52 -1.71
CA GLY A 33 15.92 -0.59 -0.38
C GLY A 33 14.50 -1.11 -0.38
N GLN A 34 13.79 -0.89 0.73
CA GLN A 34 12.44 -1.39 0.92
C GLN A 34 11.45 -0.23 1.02
N VAL A 35 10.33 -0.35 0.32
CA VAL A 35 9.19 0.56 0.37
C VAL A 35 8.04 -0.20 1.02
N GLN A 36 7.62 0.23 2.20
CA GLN A 36 6.45 -0.31 2.88
C GLN A 36 5.21 0.51 2.53
N ILE A 37 4.24 -0.13 1.91
CA ILE A 37 2.95 0.45 1.56
C ILE A 37 1.92 -0.01 2.59
N ARG A 38 1.21 0.95 3.19
CA ARG A 38 0.06 0.71 4.06
C ARG A 38 -1.20 1.11 3.33
N THR A 39 -2.16 0.21 3.23
CA THR A 39 -3.43 0.48 2.56
C THR A 39 -4.55 -0.34 3.18
N ILE A 40 -5.77 0.14 3.05
CA ILE A 40 -6.99 -0.58 3.43
C ILE A 40 -7.62 -1.32 2.23
N GLU A 41 -7.06 -1.13 1.03
CA GLU A 41 -7.62 -1.64 -0.22
C GLU A 41 -7.14 -3.06 -0.52
N VAL A 42 -8.07 -4.01 -0.44
CA VAL A 42 -7.80 -5.46 -0.62
C VAL A 42 -7.26 -5.83 -2.00
N SER A 43 -7.54 -5.01 -3.03
CA SER A 43 -7.12 -5.27 -4.41
C SER A 43 -5.71 -4.77 -4.74
N VAL A 44 -5.09 -4.02 -3.84
CA VAL A 44 -3.77 -3.41 -4.08
C VAL A 44 -2.65 -4.46 -4.17
N PRO A 45 -2.53 -5.47 -3.29
CA PRO A 45 -1.44 -6.44 -3.37
C PRO A 45 -1.41 -7.19 -4.70
N GLU A 46 -2.58 -7.68 -5.15
CA GLU A 46 -2.69 -8.42 -6.40
C GLU A 46 -2.31 -7.55 -7.61
N LYS A 47 -2.85 -6.32 -7.68
CA LYS A 47 -2.54 -5.38 -8.77
C LYS A 47 -1.09 -4.92 -8.74
N LEU A 48 -0.53 -4.76 -7.55
CA LEU A 48 0.85 -4.36 -7.36
C LEU A 48 1.81 -5.48 -7.77
N GLN A 49 1.51 -6.72 -7.40
CA GLN A 49 2.28 -7.88 -7.81
C GLN A 49 2.25 -8.03 -9.34
N ALA A 50 1.09 -7.86 -9.98
CA ALA A 50 0.98 -7.87 -11.44
C ALA A 50 1.79 -6.73 -12.09
N PHE A 51 1.78 -5.53 -11.49
CA PHE A 51 2.58 -4.40 -11.97
C PHE A 51 4.08 -4.65 -11.82
N VAL A 52 4.53 -5.15 -10.67
CA VAL A 52 5.95 -5.44 -10.45
C VAL A 52 6.43 -6.60 -11.31
N ALA A 53 5.60 -7.61 -11.57
CA ALA A 53 5.92 -8.67 -12.53
C ALA A 53 6.14 -8.14 -13.97
N SER A 54 5.53 -6.99 -14.31
CA SER A 54 5.79 -6.29 -15.58
C SER A 54 7.07 -5.44 -15.56
N MET A 55 7.64 -5.21 -14.38
CA MET A 55 8.94 -4.54 -14.22
C MET A 55 10.04 -5.60 -14.20
N ASP A 56 11.10 -5.35 -14.97
CA ASP A 56 12.14 -6.29 -15.39
C ASP A 56 13.03 -6.83 -14.22
N ASN A 57 12.45 -7.59 -13.29
CA ASN A 57 13.07 -8.19 -12.09
C ASN A 57 13.84 -7.25 -11.15
N LYS A 58 13.77 -5.93 -11.35
CA LYS A 58 14.39 -4.91 -10.48
C LYS A 58 13.65 -4.72 -9.16
N VAL A 59 12.44 -5.23 -9.06
CA VAL A 59 11.56 -5.01 -7.92
C VAL A 59 10.91 -6.33 -7.53
N SER A 60 10.86 -6.59 -6.22
CA SER A 60 10.26 -7.76 -5.59
C SER A 60 9.16 -7.32 -4.64
N VAL A 61 7.97 -7.90 -4.72
CA VAL A 61 6.86 -7.60 -3.78
C VAL A 61 6.74 -8.72 -2.76
N GLN A 62 6.76 -8.37 -1.49
CA GLN A 62 6.46 -9.26 -0.39
C GLN A 62 5.29 -8.68 0.42
N VAL A 63 4.14 -9.35 0.36
CA VAL A 63 2.99 -9.00 1.20
C VAL A 63 3.25 -9.55 2.60
N VAL A 64 3.41 -8.67 3.59
CA VAL A 64 3.94 -9.07 4.90
C VAL A 64 2.83 -9.35 5.89
N THR A 65 1.74 -8.60 5.89
CA THR A 65 0.67 -8.82 6.87
C THR A 65 -0.65 -8.23 6.40
N SER A 66 -1.75 -8.94 6.64
CA SER A 66 -3.08 -8.34 6.69
C SER A 66 -3.56 -8.36 8.14
N CYS A 67 -3.85 -7.19 8.70
CA CYS A 67 -4.37 -7.04 10.05
C CYS A 67 -5.87 -6.77 9.94
N LYS A 68 -6.71 -7.61 10.55
CA LYS A 68 -8.15 -7.35 10.60
C LYS A 68 -8.39 -6.06 11.37
N LEU A 69 -9.25 -5.20 10.82
CA LEU A 69 -9.63 -3.96 11.48
C LEU A 69 -10.73 -4.25 12.50
N ASP A 70 -10.32 -4.49 13.74
CA ASP A 70 -11.25 -4.56 14.87
C ASP A 70 -11.94 -3.20 15.10
N GLU A 71 -13.10 -3.22 15.75
CA GLU A 71 -13.93 -2.02 15.99
C GLU A 71 -13.15 -0.87 16.65
N THR A 72 -12.26 -1.19 17.59
CA THR A 72 -11.37 -0.21 18.24
C THR A 72 -10.42 0.45 17.24
N ARG A 73 -9.89 -0.31 16.28
CA ARG A 73 -8.96 0.20 15.26
C ARG A 73 -9.70 1.00 14.19
N ARG A 74 -10.91 0.57 13.84
CA ARG A 74 -11.83 1.33 12.96
C ARG A 74 -12.19 2.69 13.56
N ALA A 75 -12.52 2.73 14.85
CA ALA A 75 -12.82 3.97 15.56
C ALA A 75 -11.59 4.90 15.63
N GLN A 76 -10.39 4.35 15.80
CA GLN A 76 -9.14 5.14 15.73
C GLN A 76 -8.92 5.71 14.33
N LEU A 77 -9.09 4.92 13.27
CA LEU A 77 -8.94 5.43 11.91
C LEU A 77 -9.95 6.53 11.57
N LEU A 78 -11.21 6.39 12.01
CA LEU A 78 -12.25 7.42 11.87
C LEU A 78 -11.95 8.70 12.67
N ALA A 79 -11.38 8.55 13.87
CA ALA A 79 -11.13 9.68 14.77
C ALA A 79 -9.82 10.41 14.49
N THR A 80 -8.85 9.75 13.85
CA THR A 80 -7.48 10.25 13.70
C THR A 80 -7.05 10.45 12.26
N GLU A 81 -7.70 9.79 11.29
CA GLU A 81 -7.35 9.87 9.87
C GLU A 81 -8.56 10.33 9.04
N ASP A 82 -8.31 11.03 7.94
CA ASP A 82 -9.32 11.61 7.01
C ASP A 82 -10.02 10.50 6.19
N ILE A 83 -10.43 9.41 6.85
CA ILE A 83 -11.06 8.24 6.26
C ILE A 83 -12.55 8.33 6.55
N SER A 84 -13.36 8.33 5.50
CA SER A 84 -14.80 8.43 5.66
C SER A 84 -15.42 7.10 6.16
N GLU A 85 -16.49 7.22 6.94
CA GLU A 85 -17.24 6.10 7.53
C GLU A 85 -17.75 5.10 6.47
N SER A 86 -18.10 5.62 5.29
CA SER A 86 -18.51 4.86 4.10
C SER A 86 -17.37 4.03 3.49
N GLN A 87 -16.11 4.45 3.65
CA GLN A 87 -14.93 3.70 3.23
C GLN A 87 -14.59 2.63 4.26
N LEU A 88 -14.60 2.99 5.55
CA LEU A 88 -14.32 2.06 6.66
C LEU A 88 -15.32 0.91 6.74
N SER A 89 -16.61 1.16 6.46
CA SER A 89 -17.65 0.11 6.45
C SER A 89 -17.40 -1.00 5.43
N ARG A 90 -16.73 -0.69 4.30
CA ARG A 90 -16.39 -1.66 3.24
C ARG A 90 -15.05 -2.36 3.46
N VAL A 91 -14.28 -1.86 4.40
CA VAL A 91 -12.92 -2.31 4.68
C VAL A 91 -12.92 -3.22 5.90
N GLN A 92 -12.40 -4.43 5.71
CA GLN A 92 -12.32 -5.45 6.76
C GLN A 92 -10.90 -5.61 7.34
N SER A 93 -9.87 -5.18 6.61
CA SER A 93 -8.47 -5.39 6.99
C SER A 93 -7.56 -4.28 6.47
N GLU A 94 -6.59 -3.88 7.28
CA GLU A 94 -5.43 -3.08 6.86
C GLU A 94 -4.36 -4.04 6.30
N GLN A 95 -3.71 -3.64 5.21
CA GLN A 95 -2.70 -4.42 4.52
C GLN A 95 -1.36 -3.70 4.54
N PHE A 96 -0.32 -4.48 4.83
CA PHE A 96 1.06 -4.04 4.87
C PHE A 96 1.82 -4.79 3.78
N ILE A 97 2.28 -4.05 2.78
CA ILE A 97 2.98 -4.60 1.63
C ILE A 97 4.39 -4.03 1.62
N ASN A 98 5.40 -4.90 1.67
CA ASN A 98 6.78 -4.48 1.48
C ASN A 98 7.16 -4.70 0.03
N VAL A 99 7.78 -3.70 -0.58
CA VAL A 99 8.30 -3.76 -1.94
C VAL A 99 9.79 -3.53 -1.86
N GLU A 100 10.58 -4.51 -2.24
CA GLU A 100 12.03 -4.43 -2.27
C GLU A 100 12.48 -4.04 -3.67
N ILE A 101 13.35 -3.03 -3.76
CA ILE A 101 13.92 -2.52 -5.01
C ILE A 101 15.42 -2.83 -4.98
N HIS A 102 15.90 -3.51 -6.02
CA HIS A 102 17.28 -3.98 -6.18
C HIS A 102 18.11 -3.08 -7.11
#